data_AF-A0A9D1Q3U8-F1
#
_entry.id   AF-A0A9D1Q3U8-F1
#
_cell.length_a   1.000
_cell.length_b   1.000
_cell.length_c   1.000
_cell.angle_alpha   90.00
_cell.angle_beta   90.00
_cell.angle_gamma   90.00
#
_symmetry.space_group_name_H-M   'P 1'
#
loop_
_entity.id
_entity.type
_entity.pdbx_description
1 polymer ?
#
loop_
_entity_poly.entity_id
_entity_poly.type
_entity_poly.pdbx_seq_one_letter_code
_entity_poly.pdbx_strand_id
1 'polypeptide(L)'
;MEKTIKNAGSVWEFVKALIVSVILTLLMVLIFAAVIRFLSIDTKYIAIVNQVIKCLSILLSMLICFTRRPNGWLRGFIFGIAYIAVSFVIFSTFSSQFTFDLQLLNDCVLGGVSGLISGIIVVNVKKEK
;
A
#
# COMPACT_ATOMS: atom_id res chain seq x y z
N MET A 1 -19.28 27.15 9.34
CA MET A 1 -17.90 26.66 9.12
C MET A 1 -17.62 25.42 9.98
N GLU A 2 -18.50 24.40 9.93
CA GLU A 2 -18.44 23.25 10.85
C GLU A 2 -18.07 21.93 10.14
N LYS A 3 -18.07 21.92 8.79
CA LYS A 3 -17.70 20.74 7.99
C LYS A 3 -16.18 20.51 7.90
N THR A 4 -15.36 21.48 8.25
CA THR A 4 -13.90 21.42 8.04
C THR A 4 -13.18 20.65 9.17
N ILE A 5 -13.67 20.73 10.41
CA ILE A 5 -12.98 20.13 11.58
C ILE A 5 -13.16 18.60 11.64
N LYS A 6 -14.24 18.05 11.05
CA LYS A 6 -14.46 16.59 11.00
C LYS A 6 -13.58 15.87 9.96
N ASN A 7 -12.97 16.61 9.03
CA ASN A 7 -12.13 16.08 7.94
C ASN A 7 -10.65 15.96 8.31
N ALA A 8 -10.13 16.82 9.20
CA ALA A 8 -8.72 16.81 9.59
C ALA A 8 -8.28 15.46 10.17
N GLY A 9 -9.14 14.83 11.00
CA GLY A 9 -8.88 13.49 11.51
C GLY A 9 -8.79 12.43 10.40
N SER A 10 -9.68 12.49 9.40
CA SER A 10 -9.71 11.50 8.32
C SER A 10 -8.58 11.64 7.29
N VAL A 11 -8.08 12.85 7.05
CA VAL A 11 -6.88 13.06 6.23
C VAL A 11 -5.64 12.61 6.99
N TRP A 12 -5.55 12.91 8.28
CA TRP A 12 -4.43 12.48 9.11
C TRP A 12 -4.33 10.96 9.22
N GLU A 13 -5.46 10.26 9.40
CA GLU A 13 -5.52 8.79 9.35
C GLU A 13 -4.99 8.23 8.03
N PHE A 14 -5.32 8.90 6.92
CA PHE A 14 -4.91 8.48 5.58
C PHE A 14 -3.41 8.65 5.38
N VAL A 15 -2.86 9.80 5.76
CA VAL A 15 -1.42 10.07 5.71
C VAL A 15 -0.66 9.11 6.63
N LYS A 16 -1.15 8.89 7.85
CA LYS A 16 -0.54 7.94 8.79
C LYS A 16 -0.55 6.52 8.22
N ALA A 17 -1.65 6.08 7.63
CA ALA A 17 -1.75 4.79 6.97
C ALA A 17 -0.73 4.67 5.81
N LEU A 18 -0.57 5.70 4.99
CA LEU A 18 0.40 5.71 3.87
C LEU A 18 1.83 5.58 4.39
N ILE A 19 2.18 6.34 5.43
CA ILE A 19 3.52 6.28 6.05
C ILE A 19 3.76 4.88 6.60
N VAL A 20 2.80 4.31 7.33
CA VAL A 20 2.92 2.96 7.90
C VAL A 20 3.04 1.90 6.78
N SER A 21 2.28 2.01 5.69
CA SER A 21 2.34 1.05 4.59
C SER A 21 3.69 1.08 3.89
N VAL A 22 4.25 2.28 3.65
CA VAL A 22 5.57 2.45 3.05
C VAL A 22 6.65 1.88 3.96
N ILE A 23 6.61 2.18 5.26
CA ILE A 23 7.59 1.64 6.23
C ILE A 23 7.50 0.11 6.27
N LEU A 24 6.30 -0.46 6.36
CA LEU A 24 6.11 -1.92 6.36
C LEU A 24 6.65 -2.55 5.07
N THR A 25 6.40 -1.91 3.92
CA THR A 25 6.90 -2.37 2.62
C THR A 25 8.42 -2.37 2.62
N LEU A 26 9.07 -1.27 3.02
CA LEU A 26 10.52 -1.15 3.02
C LEU A 26 11.18 -2.16 3.96
N LEU A 27 10.62 -2.38 5.16
CA LEU A 27 11.12 -3.37 6.11
C LEU A 27 11.02 -4.79 5.53
N MET A 28 9.86 -5.16 4.99
CA MET A 28 9.65 -6.48 4.38
C MET A 28 10.57 -6.69 3.16
N VAL A 29 10.71 -5.69 2.30
CA VAL A 29 11.59 -5.76 1.13
C VAL A 29 13.05 -5.90 1.55
N LEU A 30 13.48 -5.21 2.61
CA LEU A 30 14.85 -5.31 3.13
C LEU A 30 15.14 -6.73 3.67
N ILE A 31 14.20 -7.29 4.43
CA ILE A 31 14.31 -8.67 4.92
C ILE A 31 14.36 -9.63 3.73
N PHE A 32 13.49 -9.45 2.73
CA PHE A 32 13.46 -10.28 1.54
C PHE A 32 14.75 -10.20 0.73
N ALA A 33 15.33 -8.99 0.58
CA ALA A 33 16.62 -8.80 -0.08
C ALA A 33 17.76 -9.55 0.63
N ALA A 34 17.77 -9.56 1.97
CA ALA A 34 18.73 -10.35 2.73
C ALA A 34 18.55 -11.85 2.46
N VAL A 35 17.30 -12.34 2.42
CA VAL A 35 16.97 -13.75 2.14
C VAL A 35 17.44 -14.17 0.75
N ILE A 36 17.17 -13.37 -0.29
CA ILE A 36 17.62 -13.64 -1.68
C ILE A 36 19.14 -13.72 -1.78
N ARG A 37 19.88 -13.00 -0.94
CA ARG A 37 21.35 -13.07 -0.95
C ARG A 37 21.86 -14.44 -0.50
N PHE A 38 21.16 -15.13 0.40
CA PHE A 38 21.54 -16.45 0.91
C PHE A 38 20.94 -17.61 0.11
N LEU A 39 19.72 -17.42 -0.40
CA LEU A 39 19.03 -18.38 -1.26
C LEU A 39 19.04 -17.79 -2.66
N SER A 40 19.84 -18.33 -3.59
CA SER A 40 19.90 -17.90 -4.99
C SER A 40 18.57 -18.12 -5.73
N ILE A 41 17.56 -17.33 -5.38
CA ILE A 41 16.20 -17.38 -5.89
C ILE A 41 16.16 -16.76 -7.28
N ASP A 42 15.47 -17.42 -8.19
CA ASP A 42 15.25 -16.90 -9.54
C ASP A 42 14.49 -15.57 -9.51
N THR A 43 14.96 -14.62 -10.30
CA THR A 43 14.35 -13.32 -10.61
C THR A 43 12.84 -13.34 -10.81
N LYS A 44 12.26 -14.41 -11.39
CA LYS A 44 10.81 -14.53 -11.57
C LYS A 44 10.06 -14.52 -10.23
N TYR A 45 10.58 -15.19 -9.21
CA TYR A 45 9.94 -15.25 -7.90
C TYR A 45 10.11 -13.94 -7.11
N ILE A 46 11.20 -13.20 -7.36
CA ILE A 46 11.45 -11.90 -6.71
C ILE A 46 10.31 -10.92 -7.00
N ALA A 47 9.89 -10.82 -8.27
CA ALA A 47 8.81 -9.92 -8.67
C ALA A 47 7.47 -10.31 -8.01
N ILE A 48 7.15 -11.61 -7.96
CA ILE A 48 5.90 -12.13 -7.37
C ILE A 48 5.87 -11.83 -5.87
N VAL A 49 6.95 -12.15 -5.15
CA VAL A 49 7.01 -11.94 -3.69
C VAL A 49 6.95 -10.46 -3.35
N ASN A 50 7.62 -9.59 -4.13
CA ASN A 50 7.53 -8.14 -3.94
C ASN A 50 6.08 -7.64 -4.06
N GLN A 51 5.32 -8.19 -5.01
CA GLN A 51 3.91 -7.83 -5.16
C GLN A 51 3.05 -8.26 -3.98
N VAL A 52 3.31 -9.46 -3.43
CA VAL A 52 2.64 -9.95 -2.21
C VAL A 52 2.97 -9.04 -1.03
N ILE A 53 4.24 -8.65 -0.87
CA ILE A 53 4.67 -7.72 0.18
C ILE A 53 3.93 -6.38 0.11
N LYS A 54 3.82 -5.78 -1.10
CA LYS A 54 3.07 -4.54 -1.30
C LYS A 54 1.61 -4.72 -0.89
N CYS A 55 0.96 -5.78 -1.37
CA CYS A 55 -0.44 -6.09 -1.06
C CYS A 55 -0.68 -6.24 0.45
N LEU A 56 0.15 -7.01 1.14
CA LEU A 56 0.06 -7.20 2.59
C LEU A 56 0.29 -5.89 3.34
N SER A 57 1.24 -5.06 2.89
CA SER A 57 1.53 -3.78 3.52
C SER A 57 0.36 -2.80 3.41
N ILE A 58 -0.30 -2.74 2.24
CA ILE A 58 -1.53 -1.97 2.02
C ILE A 58 -2.63 -2.47 2.97
N LEU A 59 -2.86 -3.78 3.03
CA LEU A 59 -3.91 -4.37 3.85
C LEU A 59 -3.69 -4.11 5.35
N LEU A 60 -2.49 -4.40 5.86
CA LEU A 60 -2.15 -4.24 7.28
C LEU A 60 -2.21 -2.78 7.71
N SER A 61 -1.67 -1.86 6.91
CA SER A 61 -1.70 -0.43 7.22
C SER A 61 -3.13 0.12 7.30
N MET A 62 -4.02 -0.27 6.38
CA MET A 62 -5.44 0.08 6.47
C MET A 62 -6.11 -0.52 7.70
N LEU A 63 -5.85 -1.79 8.01
CA LEU A 63 -6.40 -2.44 9.20
C LEU A 63 -5.97 -1.75 10.49
N ILE A 64 -4.75 -1.23 10.56
CA ILE A 64 -4.24 -0.53 11.75
C ILE A 64 -4.77 0.90 11.80
N CYS A 65 -4.75 1.64 10.68
CA CYS A 65 -4.92 3.09 10.69
C CYS A 65 -6.31 3.60 10.29
N PHE A 66 -7.11 2.84 9.52
CA PHE A 66 -8.43 3.32 9.11
C PHE A 66 -9.49 3.08 10.18
N THR A 67 -10.20 4.12 10.60
CA THR A 67 -11.40 4.00 11.45
C THR A 67 -12.62 3.52 10.67
N ARG A 68 -13.55 2.88 11.40
CA ARG A 68 -14.89 2.48 10.94
C ARG A 68 -15.55 3.65 10.19
N ARG A 69 -15.69 3.54 8.86
CA ARG A 69 -16.36 4.54 8.02
C ARG A 69 -17.10 3.84 6.87
N PRO A 70 -18.23 4.39 6.41
CA PRO A 70 -18.89 3.92 5.21
C PRO A 70 -18.00 4.09 3.97
N ASN A 71 -18.24 3.30 2.92
CA ASN A 71 -17.55 3.33 1.62
C ASN A 71 -16.06 2.90 1.66
N GLY A 72 -15.79 1.77 2.32
CA GLY A 72 -14.44 1.18 2.43
C GLY A 72 -13.74 0.90 1.12
N TRP A 73 -14.47 0.37 0.13
CA TRP A 73 -13.98 0.20 -1.24
C TRP A 73 -13.34 1.50 -1.74
N LEU A 74 -14.12 2.60 -1.83
CA LEU A 74 -13.65 3.81 -2.50
C LEU A 74 -12.41 4.39 -1.82
N ARG A 75 -12.41 4.43 -0.48
CA ARG A 75 -11.24 4.89 0.28
C ARG A 75 -10.04 3.96 0.09
N GLY A 76 -10.27 2.65 0.05
CA GLY A 76 -9.24 1.66 -0.19
C GLY A 76 -8.62 1.77 -1.59
N PHE A 77 -9.45 1.98 -2.61
CA PHE A 77 -8.99 2.19 -3.99
C PHE A 77 -8.13 3.46 -4.11
N ILE A 78 -8.62 4.59 -3.58
CA ILE A 78 -7.88 5.86 -3.58
C ILE A 78 -6.55 5.70 -2.84
N PHE A 79 -6.55 4.98 -1.71
CA PHE A 79 -5.33 4.70 -0.96
C PHE A 79 -4.36 3.80 -1.71
N GLY A 80 -4.85 2.75 -2.37
CA GLY A 80 -4.03 1.87 -3.20
C GLY A 80 -3.29 2.65 -4.28
N ILE A 81 -3.99 3.53 -5.00
CA ILE A 81 -3.37 4.42 -6.00
C ILE A 81 -2.38 5.38 -5.35
N ALA A 82 -2.76 6.03 -4.24
CA ALA A 82 -1.87 6.96 -3.54
C ALA A 82 -0.60 6.28 -3.05
N TYR A 83 -0.71 5.06 -2.53
CA TYR A 83 0.42 4.23 -2.13
C TYR A 83 1.33 3.93 -3.31
N ILE A 84 0.80 3.48 -4.45
CA ILE A 84 1.62 3.20 -5.64
C ILE A 84 2.35 4.47 -6.10
N ALA A 85 1.69 5.62 -6.11
CA ALA A 85 2.32 6.89 -6.47
C ALA A 85 3.49 7.24 -5.52
N VAL A 86 3.28 7.14 -4.20
CA VAL A 86 4.32 7.42 -3.20
C VAL A 86 5.45 6.39 -3.27
N SER A 87 5.12 5.10 -3.32
CA SER A 87 6.10 4.02 -3.45
C SER A 87 6.91 4.16 -4.72
N PHE A 88 6.29 4.49 -5.86
CA PHE A 88 7.01 4.72 -7.10
C PHE A 88 8.03 5.85 -6.97
N VAL A 89 7.65 6.99 -6.38
CA VAL A 89 8.58 8.11 -6.14
C VAL A 89 9.74 7.69 -5.25
N ILE A 90 9.46 6.95 -4.17
CA ILE A 90 10.49 6.45 -3.25
C ILE A 90 11.43 5.50 -3.98
N PHE A 91 10.91 4.40 -4.55
CA PHE A 91 11.73 3.40 -5.23
C PHE A 91 12.49 3.96 -6.43
N SER A 92 11.90 4.90 -7.18
CA SER A 92 12.57 5.59 -8.28
C SER A 92 13.73 6.45 -7.82
N THR A 93 13.60 7.09 -6.65
CA THR A 93 14.72 7.83 -6.03
C THR A 93 15.86 6.89 -5.64
N PHE A 94 15.54 5.68 -5.16
CA PHE A 94 16.54 4.64 -4.85
C PHE A 94 17.23 4.07 -6.11
N SER A 95 16.47 3.85 -7.18
CA SER A 95 17.02 3.30 -8.43
C SER A 95 17.68 4.35 -9.33
N SER A 96 17.49 5.65 -9.04
CA SER A 96 17.88 6.78 -9.90
C SER A 96 17.38 6.68 -11.35
N GLN A 97 16.33 5.89 -11.59
CA GLN A 97 15.73 5.70 -12.91
C GLN A 97 14.21 5.89 -12.84
N PHE A 98 13.73 7.00 -13.42
CA PHE A 98 12.31 7.25 -13.63
C PHE A 98 11.88 6.65 -14.97
N THR A 99 11.78 5.32 -15.03
CA THR A 99 11.23 4.63 -16.20
C THR A 99 9.75 4.37 -16.01
N PHE A 100 8.93 5.00 -16.86
CA PHE A 100 7.52 4.69 -16.98
C PHE A 100 7.39 3.43 -17.85
N ASP A 101 7.36 2.27 -17.20
CA ASP A 101 7.28 0.97 -17.87
C ASP A 101 5.93 0.27 -17.63
N LEU A 102 5.65 -0.78 -18.40
CA LEU A 102 4.53 -1.70 -18.18
C LEU A 102 4.48 -2.22 -16.73
N GLN A 103 5.64 -2.31 -16.06
CA GLN A 103 5.71 -2.66 -14.65
C GLN A 103 4.99 -1.66 -13.75
N LEU A 104 5.09 -0.35 -14.00
CA LEU A 104 4.37 0.68 -13.24
C LEU A 104 2.85 0.60 -13.49
N LEU A 105 2.45 0.35 -14.74
CA LEU A 105 1.04 0.17 -15.08
C LEU A 105 0.45 -1.05 -14.34
N ASN A 106 1.17 -2.16 -14.33
CA ASN A 106 0.78 -3.36 -13.60
C ASN A 106 0.71 -3.10 -12.08
N ASP A 107 1.70 -2.40 -11.53
CA ASP A 107 1.70 -1.97 -10.13
C ASP A 107 0.50 -1.08 -9.79
N CYS A 108 0.12 -0.17 -10.69
CA CYS A 108 -1.04 0.70 -10.49
C CYS A 108 -2.36 -0.08 -10.47
N VAL A 109 -2.55 -1.00 -11.42
CA VAL A 109 -3.73 -1.87 -11.47
C VAL A 109 -3.79 -2.77 -10.24
N LEU A 110 -2.70 -3.47 -9.92
CA LEU A 110 -2.66 -4.38 -8.78
C LEU A 110 -2.74 -3.64 -7.44
N GLY A 111 -2.13 -2.47 -7.33
CA GLY A 111 -2.23 -1.59 -6.15
C GLY A 111 -3.63 -1.03 -5.96
N GLY A 112 -4.29 -0.62 -7.04
CA GLY A 112 -5.69 -0.19 -7.03
C GLY A 112 -6.63 -1.32 -6.61
N VAL A 113 -6.52 -2.49 -7.24
CA VAL A 113 -7.35 -3.68 -6.94
C VAL A 113 -7.09 -4.19 -5.52
N SER A 114 -5.82 -4.32 -5.10
CA SER A 114 -5.49 -4.73 -3.74
C SER A 114 -5.97 -3.71 -2.71
N GLY A 115 -5.85 -2.41 -2.98
CA GLY A 115 -6.39 -1.35 -2.14
C GLY A 115 -7.90 -1.40 -2.03
N LEU A 116 -8.61 -1.63 -3.14
CA LEU A 116 -10.06 -1.79 -3.18
C LEU A 116 -10.50 -2.97 -2.31
N ILE A 117 -9.92 -4.15 -2.53
CA ILE A 117 -10.24 -5.38 -1.79
C ILE A 117 -9.93 -5.20 -0.31
N SER A 118 -8.75 -4.66 0.01
CA SER A 118 -8.34 -4.36 1.39
C SER A 118 -9.32 -3.40 2.06
N GLY A 119 -9.76 -2.36 1.36
CA GLY A 119 -10.75 -1.40 1.84
C GLY A 119 -12.10 -2.04 2.18
N ILE A 120 -12.58 -2.97 1.35
CA ILE A 120 -13.80 -3.75 1.60
C ILE A 120 -13.64 -4.63 2.84
N ILE A 121 -12.53 -5.37 2.93
CA ILE A 121 -12.24 -6.25 4.07
C ILE A 121 -12.20 -5.45 5.36
N VAL A 122 -11.48 -4.32 5.37
CA VAL A 122 -11.31 -3.48 6.57
C VAL A 122 -12.65 -2.96 7.06
N VAL A 123 -13.54 -2.50 6.18
CA VAL A 123 -14.85 -2.00 6.63
C VAL A 123 -15.77 -3.10 7.11
N ASN A 124 -15.70 -4.31 6.55
CA ASN A 124 -16.52 -5.43 7.00
C ASN A 124 -16.03 -5.98 8.35
N VAL A 125 -14.71 -6.21 8.49
CA VAL A 125 -14.10 -6.63 9.76
C VAL A 125 -14.33 -5.59 10.86
N LYS A 126 -14.25 -4.28 10.51
CA LYS A 126 -14.56 -3.18 11.43
C LYS A 126 -16.06 -2.82 11.49
N LYS A 127 -16.97 -3.64 10.99
CA LYS A 127 -18.43 -3.50 11.20
C LYS A 127 -18.96 -4.41 12.31
N GLU A 128 -18.31 -5.54 12.55
CA GLU A 128 -18.74 -6.59 13.49
C GLU A 128 -18.19 -6.38 14.91
N LYS A 129 -18.42 -5.18 15.47
CA LYS A 129 -18.22 -4.87 16.90
C LYS A 129 -19.22 -3.84 17.37
#